data_AF-A0A1D2MGF3-F1
#
_entry.id   AF-A0A1D2MGF3-F1
#
_cell.length_a   1.000
_cell.length_b   1.000
_cell.length_c   1.000
_cell.angle_alpha   90.00
_cell.angle_beta   90.00
_cell.angle_gamma   90.00
#
_symmetry.space_group_name_H-M   'P 1'
#
loop_
_entity.id
_entity.type
_entity.pdbx_description
1 polymer ?
#
loop_
_entity_poly.entity_id
_entity_poly.type
_entity_poly.pdbx_seq_one_letter_code
_entity_poly.pdbx_strand_id
1 'polypeptide(L)'
;MKLTTRTVVLFGLLNSCVVGLYATQNVTDPSMKQGDVEFSNLLVLLTQFLTEVRADIQGLKGSLTSLEAELSRLRIETAKNISSLTEKSDQLTTDVYSLRDTALPAINGRIGGLEQQVAGVSQTLNSLKAAAITDVKFGPVEYSAIWKGPAFNDQVGFVITQVDNFNRDEYPDTAGRRKLMKMVDGNWRDIGA
;
A
#
# COMPACT_ATOMS: atom_id res chain seq x y z
N MET A 1 -1.84 -53.13 -2.68
CA MET A 1 -2.16 -54.50 -2.20
C MET A 1 -2.42 -55.38 -3.42
N LYS A 2 -1.47 -56.24 -3.82
CA LYS A 2 -1.64 -57.16 -4.96
C LYS A 2 -2.51 -58.33 -4.49
N LEU A 3 -3.79 -58.32 -4.87
CA LEU A 3 -4.63 -59.52 -4.75
C LEU A 3 -4.14 -60.53 -5.79
N THR A 4 -3.66 -61.67 -5.31
CA THR A 4 -3.16 -62.79 -6.11
C THR A 4 -4.30 -63.40 -6.94
N THR A 5 -3.97 -63.85 -8.16
CA THR A 5 -4.90 -64.45 -9.14
C THR A 5 -5.83 -65.52 -8.55
N ARG A 6 -5.40 -66.24 -7.50
CA ARG A 6 -6.22 -67.24 -6.79
C ARG A 6 -7.43 -66.65 -6.05
N THR A 7 -7.34 -65.43 -5.52
CA THR A 7 -8.45 -64.81 -4.78
C THR A 7 -9.57 -64.35 -5.71
N VAL A 8 -9.23 -63.94 -6.94
CA VAL A 8 -10.20 -63.55 -7.98
C VAL A 8 -10.97 -64.75 -8.52
N VAL A 9 -10.29 -65.90 -8.72
CA VAL A 9 -10.92 -67.14 -9.20
C VAL A 9 -11.89 -67.71 -8.16
N LEU A 10 -11.55 -67.64 -6.86
CA LEU A 10 -12.42 -68.14 -5.80
C LEU A 10 -13.70 -67.28 -5.66
N PHE A 11 -13.59 -65.95 -5.80
CA PHE A 11 -14.74 -65.04 -5.81
C PHE A 11 -15.62 -65.26 -7.05
N GLY A 12 -15.04 -65.50 -8.22
CA GLY A 12 -15.78 -65.84 -9.44
C GLY A 12 -16.56 -67.16 -9.32
N LEU A 13 -15.94 -68.19 -8.75
CA LEU A 13 -16.60 -69.50 -8.52
C LEU A 13 -17.72 -69.41 -7.48
N LEU A 14 -17.54 -68.62 -6.41
CA LEU A 14 -18.59 -68.39 -5.42
C LEU A 14 -19.75 -67.57 -6.00
N ASN A 15 -19.50 -66.62 -6.89
CA ASN A 15 -20.57 -65.88 -7.57
C ASN A 15 -21.36 -66.79 -8.53
N SER A 16 -20.69 -67.64 -9.32
CA SER A 16 -21.37 -68.60 -10.20
C SER A 16 -22.16 -69.67 -9.43
N CYS A 17 -21.67 -70.09 -8.26
CA CYS A 17 -22.38 -71.06 -7.41
C CYS A 17 -23.65 -70.46 -6.78
N VAL A 18 -23.59 -69.19 -6.34
CA VAL A 18 -24.77 -68.48 -5.79
C VAL A 18 -25.79 -68.19 -6.89
N VAL A 19 -25.37 -67.77 -8.09
CA VAL A 19 -26.29 -67.57 -9.23
C VAL A 19 -26.93 -68.89 -9.68
N GLY A 20 -26.20 -70.02 -9.57
CA GLY A 20 -26.76 -71.36 -9.81
C GLY A 20 -27.85 -71.78 -8.81
N LEU A 21 -27.79 -71.31 -7.56
CA LEU A 21 -28.84 -71.54 -6.56
C LEU A 21 -30.07 -70.64 -6.75
N TYR A 22 -29.91 -69.44 -7.30
CA TYR A 22 -31.06 -68.57 -7.63
C TYR A 22 -31.94 -69.14 -8.76
N ALA A 23 -31.39 -70.03 -9.59
CA ALA A 23 -32.11 -70.64 -10.72
C ALA A 23 -32.95 -71.87 -10.32
N THR A 24 -32.77 -72.42 -9.12
CA THR A 24 -33.65 -73.47 -8.60
C THR A 24 -34.90 -72.83 -7.99
N GLN A 25 -35.86 -72.52 -8.86
CA GLN A 25 -37.27 -72.38 -8.49
C GLN A 25 -37.67 -73.55 -7.58
N ASN A 26 -38.45 -73.25 -6.53
CA ASN A 26 -39.15 -74.20 -5.66
C ASN A 26 -39.35 -75.56 -6.33
N VAL A 27 -38.41 -76.49 -6.12
CA VAL A 27 -38.58 -77.88 -6.53
C VAL A 27 -39.47 -78.49 -5.47
N THR A 28 -40.78 -78.28 -5.59
CA THR A 28 -41.77 -79.03 -4.83
C THR A 28 -41.89 -80.41 -5.48
N ASP A 29 -40.96 -81.30 -5.12
CA ASP A 29 -41.19 -82.73 -5.29
C ASP A 29 -42.37 -83.12 -4.37
N PRO A 30 -43.49 -83.65 -4.91
CA PRO A 30 -44.67 -83.99 -4.12
C PRO A 30 -44.44 -85.11 -3.09
N SER A 31 -43.25 -85.72 -3.03
CA SER A 31 -42.84 -86.71 -2.02
C SER A 31 -42.07 -86.14 -0.81
N MET A 32 -41.72 -84.85 -0.81
CA MET A 32 -40.98 -84.23 0.30
C MET A 32 -41.82 -84.11 1.57
N LYS A 33 -41.21 -84.39 2.73
CA LYS A 33 -41.88 -84.19 4.02
C LYS A 33 -41.94 -82.68 4.32
N GLN A 34 -42.97 -82.25 5.04
CA GLN A 34 -43.21 -80.83 5.43
C GLN A 34 -41.94 -80.12 5.94
N GLY A 35 -41.13 -80.78 6.77
CA GLY A 35 -39.89 -80.20 7.30
C GLY A 35 -38.81 -79.90 6.25
N ASP A 36 -38.78 -80.65 5.14
CA ASP A 36 -37.81 -80.42 4.07
C ASP A 36 -38.16 -79.15 3.28
N VAL A 37 -39.46 -78.85 3.13
CA VAL A 37 -39.96 -77.63 2.47
C VAL A 37 -39.68 -76.38 3.32
N GLU A 38 -39.91 -76.46 4.63
CA GLU A 38 -39.65 -75.35 5.56
C GLU A 38 -38.15 -75.02 5.66
N PHE A 39 -37.29 -76.04 5.70
CA PHE A 39 -35.85 -75.85 5.67
C PHE A 39 -35.37 -75.23 4.35
N SER A 40 -35.92 -75.68 3.21
CA SER A 40 -35.61 -75.09 1.90
C SER A 40 -35.97 -73.60 1.83
N ASN A 41 -37.16 -73.21 2.31
CA ASN A 41 -37.58 -71.80 2.36
C ASN A 41 -36.66 -70.95 3.24
N LEU A 42 -36.20 -71.47 4.38
CA LEU A 42 -35.24 -70.79 5.25
C LEU A 42 -33.91 -70.54 4.54
N LEU A 43 -33.41 -71.53 3.78
CA LEU A 43 -32.18 -71.38 3.00
C LEU A 43 -32.31 -70.33 1.90
N VAL A 44 -33.47 -70.23 1.24
CA VAL A 44 -33.74 -69.19 0.25
C VAL A 44 -33.71 -67.80 0.90
N LEU A 45 -34.40 -67.62 2.02
CA LEU A 45 -34.41 -66.35 2.76
C LEU A 45 -33.00 -65.94 3.24
N LEU A 46 -32.24 -66.90 3.78
CA LEU A 46 -30.86 -66.67 4.18
C LEU A 46 -29.98 -66.25 2.99
N THR A 47 -30.16 -66.90 1.85
CA THR A 47 -29.40 -66.58 0.61
C THR A 47 -29.72 -65.17 0.13
N GLN A 48 -31.00 -64.78 0.16
CA GLN A 48 -31.42 -63.43 -0.22
C GLN A 48 -30.84 -62.38 0.71
N PHE A 49 -30.98 -62.57 2.03
CA PHE A 49 -30.40 -61.67 3.04
C PHE A 49 -28.88 -61.51 2.86
N LEU A 50 -28.14 -62.61 2.67
CA LEU A 50 -26.70 -62.58 2.43
C LEU A 50 -26.33 -61.87 1.12
N THR A 51 -27.21 -61.89 0.12
CA THR A 51 -27.02 -61.18 -1.15
C THR A 51 -27.21 -59.68 -0.97
N GLU A 52 -28.22 -59.26 -0.23
CA GLU A 52 -28.47 -57.85 0.10
C GLU A 52 -27.33 -57.27 0.95
N VAL A 53 -26.92 -57.96 2.01
CA VAL A 53 -25.77 -57.56 2.84
C VAL A 53 -24.49 -57.44 2.00
N ARG A 54 -24.27 -58.34 1.04
CA ARG A 54 -23.13 -58.24 0.12
C ARG A 54 -23.23 -56.97 -0.73
N ALA A 55 -24.40 -56.65 -1.27
CA ALA A 55 -24.60 -55.44 -2.07
C ALA A 55 -24.31 -54.18 -1.26
N ASP A 56 -24.84 -54.11 -0.03
CA ASP A 56 -24.59 -52.99 0.89
C ASP A 56 -23.12 -52.83 1.23
N ILE A 57 -22.40 -53.93 1.51
CA ILE A 57 -20.96 -53.90 1.77
C ILE A 57 -20.19 -53.34 0.56
N GLN A 58 -20.57 -53.71 -0.67
CA GLN A 58 -19.93 -53.15 -1.86
C GLN A 58 -20.25 -51.67 -2.04
N GLY A 59 -21.49 -51.24 -1.76
CA GLY A 59 -21.89 -49.84 -1.78
C GLY A 59 -21.10 -49.00 -0.77
N LEU A 60 -21.04 -49.45 0.48
CA LEU A 60 -20.25 -48.81 1.55
C LEU A 60 -18.76 -48.72 1.20
N LYS A 61 -18.20 -49.78 0.59
CA LYS A 61 -16.82 -49.78 0.12
C LYS A 61 -16.58 -48.71 -0.96
N GLY A 62 -17.51 -48.57 -1.90
CA GLY A 62 -17.46 -47.52 -2.93
C GLY A 62 -17.49 -46.12 -2.33
N SER A 63 -18.42 -45.86 -1.40
CA SER A 63 -18.52 -44.59 -0.68
C SER A 63 -17.24 -44.27 0.10
N LEU A 64 -16.66 -45.26 0.78
CA LEU A 64 -15.40 -45.09 1.52
C LEU A 64 -14.25 -44.67 0.58
N THR A 65 -14.10 -45.35 -0.57
CA THR A 65 -13.06 -44.98 -1.55
C THR A 65 -13.26 -43.56 -2.11
N SER A 66 -14.51 -43.13 -2.32
CA SER A 66 -14.81 -41.76 -2.76
C SER A 66 -14.42 -40.74 -1.69
N LEU A 67 -14.77 -41.00 -0.43
CA LEU A 67 -14.45 -40.12 0.69
C LEU A 67 -12.93 -40.00 0.91
N GLU A 68 -12.20 -41.11 0.77
CA GLU A 68 -10.73 -41.12 0.84
C GLU A 68 -10.10 -40.25 -0.26
N ALA A 69 -10.67 -40.27 -1.46
CA ALA A 69 -10.20 -39.45 -2.58
C ALA A 69 -10.48 -37.95 -2.33
N GLU A 70 -11.67 -37.61 -1.82
CA GLU A 70 -12.02 -36.22 -1.49
C GLU A 70 -11.14 -35.66 -0.37
N LEU A 71 -10.94 -36.44 0.70
CA LEU A 71 -10.09 -36.06 1.83
C LEU A 71 -8.63 -35.84 1.37
N SER A 72 -8.14 -36.68 0.46
CA SER A 72 -6.80 -36.52 -0.13
C SER A 72 -6.68 -35.22 -0.93
N ARG A 73 -7.69 -34.86 -1.73
CA ARG A 73 -7.71 -33.60 -2.49
C ARG A 73 -7.73 -32.38 -1.56
N LEU A 74 -8.60 -32.41 -0.55
CA LEU A 74 -8.73 -31.29 0.40
C LEU A 74 -7.44 -31.06 1.19
N ARG A 75 -6.73 -32.14 1.57
CA ARG A 75 -5.42 -32.05 2.22
C ARG A 75 -4.38 -31.36 1.34
N ILE A 76 -4.32 -31.72 0.05
CA ILE A 76 -3.39 -31.11 -0.91
C ILE A 76 -3.70 -29.63 -1.10
N GLU A 77 -4.97 -29.27 -1.29
CA GLU A 77 -5.37 -27.88 -1.51
C GLU A 77 -5.12 -27.01 -0.27
N THR A 78 -5.41 -27.54 0.93
CA THR A 78 -5.12 -26.84 2.18
C THR A 78 -3.61 -26.61 2.35
N ALA A 79 -2.79 -27.63 2.07
CA ALA A 79 -1.34 -27.50 2.14
C ALA A 79 -0.82 -26.41 1.19
N LYS A 80 -1.33 -26.38 -0.05
CA LYS A 80 -0.98 -25.36 -1.05
C LYS A 80 -1.34 -23.95 -0.59
N ASN A 81 -2.54 -23.78 -0.03
CA ASN A 81 -2.99 -22.48 0.46
C ASN A 81 -2.16 -21.99 1.65
N ILE A 82 -1.79 -22.90 2.57
CA ILE A 82 -0.90 -22.60 3.69
C ILE A 82 0.47 -22.12 3.15
N SER A 83 1.08 -22.85 2.22
CA SER A 83 2.37 -22.44 1.63
C SER A 83 2.30 -21.06 0.99
N SER A 84 1.28 -20.79 0.18
CA SER A 84 1.13 -19.48 -0.46
C SER A 84 0.90 -18.34 0.54
N LEU A 85 0.14 -18.59 1.61
CA LEU A 85 -0.07 -17.60 2.67
C LEU A 85 1.21 -17.34 3.47
N THR A 86 2.01 -18.37 3.75
CA THR A 86 3.33 -18.23 4.39
C THR A 86 4.24 -17.34 3.55
N GLU A 87 4.37 -17.60 2.25
CA GLU A 87 5.19 -16.79 1.34
C GLU A 87 4.76 -15.32 1.32
N LYS A 88 3.45 -15.06 1.26
CA LYS A 88 2.91 -13.70 1.31
C LYS A 88 3.19 -13.02 2.65
N SER A 89 3.10 -13.76 3.75
CA SER A 89 3.41 -13.26 5.10
C SER A 89 4.89 -12.89 5.23
N ASP A 90 5.80 -13.70 4.69
CA ASP A 90 7.23 -13.44 4.69
C ASP A 90 7.58 -12.21 3.84
N GLN A 91 6.94 -12.08 2.67
CA GLN A 91 7.11 -10.89 1.83
C GLN A 91 6.61 -9.63 2.53
N LEU A 92 5.41 -9.66 3.11
CA LEU A 92 4.85 -8.51 3.83
C LEU A 92 5.73 -8.11 5.01
N THR A 93 6.30 -9.08 5.71
CA THR A 93 7.25 -8.83 6.81
C THR A 93 8.49 -8.10 6.31
N THR A 94 9.04 -8.53 5.17
CA THR A 94 10.20 -7.89 4.52
C THR A 94 9.89 -6.46 4.07
N ASP A 95 8.71 -6.24 3.47
CA ASP A 95 8.27 -4.93 3.02
C ASP A 95 8.09 -3.96 4.19
N VAL A 96 7.48 -4.42 5.29
CA VAL A 96 7.30 -3.63 6.52
C VAL A 96 8.64 -3.22 7.10
N TYR A 97 9.63 -4.12 7.17
CA TYR A 97 10.98 -3.78 7.63
C TYR A 97 11.68 -2.78 6.71
N SER A 98 11.56 -2.93 5.39
CA SER A 98 12.14 -1.99 4.44
C SER A 98 11.55 -0.58 4.58
N LEU A 99 10.22 -0.49 4.76
CA LEU A 99 9.54 0.79 5.02
C LEU A 99 9.99 1.42 6.35
N ARG A 100 10.01 0.62 7.43
CA ARG A 100 10.34 1.09 8.77
C ARG A 100 11.80 1.52 8.92
N ASP A 101 12.73 0.72 8.41
CA ASP A 101 14.15 0.88 8.73
C ASP A 101 14.91 1.67 7.66
N THR A 102 14.36 1.77 6.43
CA THR A 102 15.03 2.47 5.33
C THR A 102 14.23 3.68 4.87
N ALA A 103 12.98 3.49 4.44
CA ALA A 103 12.23 4.55 3.78
C ALA A 103 11.85 5.69 4.74
N LEU A 104 11.28 5.38 5.90
CA LEU A 104 10.86 6.39 6.88
C LEU A 104 12.04 7.22 7.43
N PRO A 105 13.16 6.61 7.87
CA PRO A 105 14.32 7.38 8.34
C PRO A 105 14.91 8.28 7.26
N ALA A 106 14.99 7.82 6.00
CA ALA A 106 15.48 8.63 4.90
C ALA A 106 14.59 9.85 4.62
N ILE A 107 13.26 9.67 4.65
CA ILE A 107 12.30 10.78 4.50
C ILE A 107 12.44 11.76 5.67
N ASN A 108 12.51 11.28 6.91
CA ASN A 108 12.67 12.13 8.09
C ASN A 108 13.97 12.95 8.02
N GLY A 109 15.08 12.34 7.58
CA GLY A 109 16.34 13.06 7.35
C GLY A 109 16.22 14.15 6.30
N ARG A 110 15.51 13.88 5.20
CA ARG A 110 15.24 14.87 4.13
C ARG A 110 14.35 16.02 4.62
N ILE A 111 13.30 15.73 5.39
CA ILE A 111 12.43 16.74 5.98
C ILE A 111 13.23 17.64 6.92
N GLY A 112 14.01 17.07 7.83
CA GLY A 112 14.87 17.85 8.73
C GLY A 112 15.87 18.72 7.97
N GLY A 113 16.44 18.23 6.87
CA GLY A 113 17.30 19.04 6.00
C GLY A 113 16.58 20.23 5.34
N LEU A 114 15.36 20.00 4.83
CA LEU A 114 14.53 21.05 4.23
C LEU A 114 14.12 22.12 5.25
N GLU A 115 13.78 21.71 6.48
CA GLU A 115 13.45 22.65 7.57
C GLU A 115 14.62 23.61 7.84
N GLN A 116 15.86 23.08 7.88
CA GLN A 116 17.06 23.92 8.06
C GLN A 116 17.29 24.86 6.87
N GLN A 117 17.07 24.40 5.65
CA GLN A 117 17.20 25.24 4.45
C GLN A 117 16.17 26.37 4.46
N VAL A 118 14.90 26.09 4.81
CA VAL A 118 13.85 27.11 4.90
C VAL A 118 14.16 28.13 6.00
N ALA A 119 14.67 27.68 7.15
CA ALA A 119 15.12 28.56 8.22
C ALA A 119 16.26 29.48 7.75
N GLY A 120 17.26 28.92 7.05
CA GLY A 120 18.38 29.68 6.47
C GLY A 120 17.92 30.72 5.43
N VAL A 121 17.05 30.33 4.50
CA VAL A 121 16.48 31.27 3.51
C VAL A 121 15.71 32.40 4.19
N SER A 122 14.93 32.10 5.22
CA SER A 122 14.18 33.11 5.97
C SER A 122 15.11 34.10 6.66
N GLN A 123 16.22 33.63 7.22
CA GLN A 123 17.25 34.50 7.80
C GLN A 123 17.92 35.37 6.75
N THR A 124 18.31 34.80 5.59
CA THR A 124 18.88 35.57 4.48
C THR A 124 17.91 36.64 3.98
N LEU A 125 16.63 36.30 3.83
CA LEU A 125 15.61 37.24 3.38
C LEU A 125 15.45 38.40 4.38
N ASN A 126 15.41 38.11 5.67
CA ASN A 126 15.32 39.15 6.71
C ASN A 126 16.54 40.07 6.71
N SER A 127 17.75 39.49 6.59
CA SER A 127 19.00 40.26 6.47
C SER A 127 19.00 41.15 5.23
N LEU A 128 18.56 40.61 4.08
CA LEU A 128 18.46 41.38 2.84
C LEU A 128 17.43 42.51 2.97
N LYS A 129 16.24 42.22 3.51
CA LYS A 129 15.18 43.20 3.71
C LYS A 129 15.63 44.36 4.59
N ALA A 130 16.41 44.07 5.63
CA ALA A 130 16.95 45.07 6.55
C ALA A 130 18.09 45.92 5.96
N ALA A 131 18.82 45.41 4.96
CA ALA A 131 19.99 46.07 4.38
C ALA A 131 19.72 46.74 3.02
N ALA A 132 18.82 46.17 2.22
CA ALA A 132 18.57 46.60 0.86
C ALA A 132 17.88 47.98 0.82
N ILE A 133 18.41 48.85 -0.03
CA ILE A 133 17.74 50.09 -0.43
C ILE A 133 16.84 49.73 -1.62
N THR A 134 15.53 49.85 -1.45
CA THR A 134 14.56 49.53 -2.52
C THR A 134 14.14 50.73 -3.34
N ASP A 135 14.34 51.94 -2.82
CA ASP A 135 13.99 53.18 -3.50
C ASP A 135 14.72 54.38 -2.89
N VAL A 136 14.74 55.50 -3.62
CA VAL A 136 15.38 56.76 -3.23
C VAL A 136 14.47 57.91 -3.63
N LYS A 137 14.30 58.90 -2.73
CA LYS A 137 13.55 60.12 -3.04
C LYS A 137 14.22 61.37 -2.47
N PHE A 138 13.78 62.51 -2.98
CA PHE A 138 14.10 63.81 -2.44
C PHE A 138 12.94 64.38 -1.62
N GLY A 139 13.26 65.03 -0.50
CA GLY A 139 12.32 65.83 0.27
C GLY A 139 11.94 67.14 -0.42
N PRO A 140 11.20 68.01 0.28
CA PRO A 140 10.92 69.37 -0.16
C PRO A 140 12.22 70.15 -0.45
N VAL A 141 12.13 71.13 -1.35
CA VAL A 141 13.25 72.01 -1.68
C VAL A 141 13.41 73.11 -0.64
N GLU A 142 14.66 73.39 -0.28
CA GLU A 142 15.08 74.54 0.52
C GLU A 142 15.94 75.45 -0.36
N TYR A 143 15.69 76.76 -0.33
CA TYR A 143 16.43 77.75 -1.11
C TYR A 143 17.32 78.60 -0.21
N SER A 144 18.50 78.97 -0.69
CA SER A 144 19.41 79.91 -0.04
C SER A 144 20.17 80.73 -1.08
N ALA A 145 20.32 82.03 -0.82
CA ALA A 145 21.08 82.92 -1.70
C ALA A 145 22.57 82.58 -1.65
N ILE A 146 23.20 82.53 -2.83
CA ILE A 146 24.66 82.40 -3.01
C ILE A 146 25.29 83.79 -3.03
N TRP A 147 24.73 84.72 -3.80
CA TRP A 147 25.27 86.08 -3.88
C TRP A 147 25.01 86.86 -2.58
N LYS A 148 26.10 87.23 -1.88
CA LYS A 148 26.09 87.89 -0.55
C LYS A 148 25.31 87.12 0.53
N GLY A 149 24.97 85.86 0.28
CA GLY A 149 24.28 84.97 1.21
C GLY A 149 25.18 83.83 1.67
N PRO A 150 24.82 83.13 2.76
CA PRO A 150 25.62 82.03 3.29
C PRO A 150 25.53 80.74 2.44
N ALA A 151 24.67 80.70 1.40
CA ALA A 151 24.35 79.51 0.63
C ALA A 151 24.05 78.30 1.55
N PHE A 152 24.64 77.14 1.26
CA PHE A 152 24.60 75.95 2.09
C PHE A 152 26.01 75.44 2.37
N ASN A 153 26.27 75.07 3.63
CA ASN A 153 27.45 74.29 3.98
C ASN A 153 27.21 72.80 3.68
N ASP A 154 28.29 72.03 3.61
CA ASP A 154 28.19 70.58 3.50
C ASP A 154 27.43 70.01 4.71
N GLN A 155 26.36 69.27 4.41
CA GLN A 155 25.49 68.67 5.40
C GLN A 155 25.10 67.28 4.93
N VAL A 156 25.44 66.27 5.73
CA VAL A 156 25.13 64.87 5.46
C VAL A 156 23.64 64.71 5.17
N GLY A 157 23.34 63.99 4.09
CA GLY A 157 21.97 63.68 3.68
C GLY A 157 21.26 64.80 2.93
N PHE A 158 21.92 65.91 2.61
CA PHE A 158 21.39 66.93 1.71
C PHE A 158 22.22 66.99 0.42
N VAL A 159 21.54 67.24 -0.71
CA VAL A 159 22.19 67.47 -2.00
C VAL A 159 21.62 68.71 -2.68
N ILE A 160 22.46 69.43 -3.42
CA ILE A 160 22.02 70.54 -4.27
C ILE A 160 21.30 69.94 -5.49
N THR A 161 20.07 70.39 -5.72
CA THR A 161 19.23 69.92 -6.83
C THR A 161 18.88 71.03 -7.83
N GLN A 162 19.21 72.27 -7.50
CA GLN A 162 18.95 73.45 -8.33
C GLN A 162 20.01 74.52 -8.07
N VAL A 163 20.44 75.21 -9.12
CA VAL A 163 21.24 76.43 -9.06
C VAL A 163 20.63 77.40 -10.07
N ASP A 164 20.20 78.56 -9.59
CA ASP A 164 19.53 79.57 -10.42
C ASP A 164 20.42 80.80 -10.58
N ASN A 165 20.40 81.33 -11.80
CA ASN A 165 20.91 82.65 -12.14
C ASN A 165 19.78 83.42 -12.84
N PHE A 166 19.13 84.33 -12.10
CA PHE A 166 17.96 85.06 -12.57
C PHE A 166 18.34 86.23 -13.48
N ASN A 167 19.51 86.85 -13.26
CA ASN A 167 19.97 88.00 -14.04
C ASN A 167 20.80 87.58 -15.28
N ARG A 168 21.15 86.28 -15.39
CA ARG A 168 21.92 85.65 -16.47
C ARG A 168 23.34 86.20 -16.66
N ASP A 169 23.97 86.66 -15.59
CA ASP A 169 25.38 87.05 -15.58
C ASP A 169 26.34 85.85 -15.40
N GLU A 170 27.62 86.09 -15.08
CA GLU A 170 28.60 85.04 -14.86
C GLU A 170 28.51 84.36 -13.48
N TYR A 171 27.59 84.77 -12.59
CA TYR A 171 27.52 84.35 -11.20
C TYR A 171 26.16 83.73 -10.81
N PRO A 172 26.14 82.60 -10.07
CA PRO A 172 24.89 82.02 -9.59
C PRO A 172 24.28 82.84 -8.43
N ASP A 173 22.96 83.03 -8.44
CA ASP A 173 22.24 83.83 -7.45
C ASP A 173 21.76 82.99 -6.26
N THR A 174 21.15 81.83 -6.53
CA THR A 174 20.45 81.01 -5.53
C THR A 174 20.78 79.53 -5.73
N ALA A 175 20.92 78.81 -4.61
CA ALA A 175 20.96 77.35 -4.59
C ALA A 175 19.67 76.78 -4.02
N GLY A 176 19.18 75.69 -4.60
CA GLY A 176 18.12 74.85 -4.04
C GLY A 176 18.67 73.49 -3.64
N ARG A 177 18.52 73.09 -2.37
CA ARG A 177 18.89 71.76 -1.88
C ARG A 177 17.66 70.95 -1.48
N ARG A 178 17.80 69.63 -1.45
CA ARG A 178 16.78 68.71 -0.94
C ARG A 178 17.42 67.66 -0.05
N LYS A 179 16.68 67.22 0.96
CA LYS A 179 17.06 66.07 1.78
C LYS A 179 16.94 64.79 0.95
N LEU A 180 18.01 64.00 0.89
CA LEU A 180 18.02 62.68 0.26
C LEU A 180 17.54 61.64 1.28
N MET A 181 16.60 60.80 0.85
CA MET A 181 16.05 59.71 1.68
C MET A 181 16.11 58.38 0.92
N LYS A 182 16.31 57.29 1.67
CA LYS A 182 16.28 55.91 1.16
C LYS A 182 15.11 55.13 1.74
N MET A 183 14.56 54.19 0.98
CA MET A 183 13.59 53.22 1.49
C MET A 183 14.30 51.92 1.85
N VAL A 184 14.16 51.50 3.10
CA VAL A 184 14.72 50.25 3.65
C VAL A 184 13.64 49.58 4.49
N ASP A 185 13.37 48.31 4.23
CA ASP A 185 12.32 47.54 4.91
C ASP A 185 10.95 48.25 4.89
N GLY A 186 10.56 48.80 3.73
CA GLY A 186 9.30 49.53 3.56
C GLY A 186 9.20 50.89 4.26
N ASN A 187 10.28 51.36 4.89
CA ASN A 187 10.32 52.61 5.65
C ASN A 187 11.27 53.62 5.01
N TRP A 188 10.85 54.88 4.92
CA TRP A 188 11.71 55.99 4.51
C TRP A 188 12.65 56.39 5.65
N ARG A 189 13.95 56.44 5.36
CA ARG A 189 15.01 56.81 6.30
C ARG A 189 15.88 57.90 5.71
N ASP A 190 16.39 58.77 6.56
CA ASP A 190 17.36 59.79 6.19
C ASP A 190 18.72 59.15 5.85
N ILE A 191 19.46 59.78 4.94
CA ILE A 191 20.84 59.39 4.65
C ILE A 191 21.76 59.93 5.75
N GLY A 192 22.52 59.04 6.39
CA GLY A 192 23.52 59.38 7.40
C GLY A 192 22.97 59.64 8.81
N ALA A 193 21.70 59.32 9.04
CA ALA A 193 21.11 59.18 10.37
C ALA A 193 21.32 57.79 10.96
#